data_AF-A0A969B760-F1
#
_entry.id   AF-A0A969B760-F1
#
_cell.length_a   1.000
_cell.length_b   1.000
_cell.length_c   1.000
_cell.angle_alpha   90.00
_cell.angle_beta   90.00
_cell.angle_gamma   90.00
#
_symmetry.space_group_name_H-M   'P 1'
#
loop_
_entity.id
_entity.type
_entity.pdbx_description
1 polymer ?
#
loop_
_entity_poly.entity_id
_entity_poly.type
_entity_poly.pdbx_seq_one_letter_code
_entity_poly.pdbx_strand_id
1 'polypeptide(L)'
;MKKLFTVLTTGLLTATLWAQSPERISYQAVIRNSNNDLVTNHAIGMKIGILQDSVTGNPVFEEIYNPNPETNANGLVSIKIGDGVALTGNFASINWSNGPYFIRTEVDPTGGTNYTISGTTQLLSVPYAYYANTAGELTNSAVNNITNADINNWNNKLDPEDIDVVPSGFNVIGGTFQTLPIDTKTKIDFTTDNNSGCFNDGNNFSLDNDEYTAPDAGVYFFESFLIIDTRSDPPGNVYVYLNVNGSNSVYQRFYSFVDGGRTILRLNMSLKLEQGDVVSLWAEPTINTTNTMGGNAWGNVRMSGFKVY
;
A
#
# COMPACT_ATOMS: atom_id res chain seq x y z
N MET A 1 -6.83 31.37 -11.07
CA MET A 1 -5.64 31.76 -11.88
C MET A 1 -4.33 31.16 -11.37
N LYS A 2 -3.99 31.26 -10.07
CA LYS A 2 -2.72 30.69 -9.53
C LYS A 2 -2.57 29.16 -9.75
N LYS A 3 -3.64 28.39 -9.56
CA LYS A 3 -3.64 26.92 -9.75
C LYS A 3 -3.44 26.50 -11.22
N LEU A 4 -3.93 27.30 -12.17
CA LEU A 4 -3.80 27.01 -13.60
C LEU A 4 -2.35 27.23 -14.07
N PHE A 5 -1.70 28.26 -13.55
CA PHE A 5 -0.29 28.53 -13.83
C PHE A 5 0.60 27.39 -13.29
N THR A 6 0.34 26.89 -12.08
CA THR A 6 1.10 25.77 -11.51
C THR A 6 0.98 24.50 -12.36
N VAL A 7 -0.23 24.14 -12.81
CA VAL A 7 -0.45 22.95 -13.66
C VAL A 7 0.25 23.09 -15.01
N LEU A 8 0.19 24.27 -15.62
CA LEU A 8 0.82 24.53 -16.92
C LEU A 8 2.34 24.47 -16.83
N THR A 9 2.93 25.03 -15.77
CA THR A 9 4.38 24.99 -15.55
C THR A 9 4.88 23.57 -15.28
N THR A 10 4.17 22.79 -14.47
CA THR A 10 4.54 21.37 -14.23
C THR A 10 4.41 20.53 -15.50
N GLY A 11 3.38 20.74 -16.33
CA GLY A 11 3.22 20.04 -17.60
C GLY A 11 4.27 20.39 -18.65
N LEU A 12 4.76 21.64 -18.67
CA LEU A 12 5.86 22.04 -19.56
C LEU A 12 7.21 21.47 -19.13
N LEU A 13 7.43 21.29 -17.82
CA LEU A 13 8.69 20.76 -17.27
C LEU A 13 8.87 19.25 -17.50
N THR A 14 7.78 18.49 -17.63
CA THR A 14 7.85 17.04 -17.93
C THR A 14 7.93 16.74 -19.42
N ALA A 15 7.51 17.67 -20.29
CA ALA A 15 7.54 17.50 -21.74
C ALA A 15 8.95 17.56 -22.36
N THR A 16 9.97 17.99 -21.60
CA THR A 16 11.35 18.18 -22.08
C THR A 16 12.32 17.06 -21.65
N LEU A 17 11.83 16.01 -20.98
CA LEU A 17 12.66 14.89 -20.55
C LEU A 17 12.74 13.82 -21.65
N TRP A 18 13.59 14.03 -22.66
CA TRP A 18 14.03 12.96 -23.56
C TRP A 18 15.24 12.25 -22.95
N ALA A 19 14.98 11.32 -22.03
CA ALA A 19 16.00 10.45 -21.44
C ALA A 19 16.25 9.20 -22.30
N GLN A 20 16.39 9.35 -23.61
CA GLN A 20 16.79 8.24 -24.49
C GLN A 20 18.29 8.01 -24.29
N SER A 21 18.69 6.78 -23.95
CA SER A 21 20.10 6.41 -23.98
C SER A 21 20.63 6.65 -25.40
N PRO A 22 21.83 7.21 -25.57
CA PRO A 22 22.42 7.38 -26.89
C PRO A 22 22.40 6.05 -27.66
N GLU A 23 21.84 6.04 -28.87
CA GLU A 23 21.74 4.86 -29.74
C GLU A 23 23.08 4.58 -30.42
N ARG A 24 24.14 4.37 -29.63
CA ARG A 24 25.52 4.20 -30.11
C ARG A 24 26.30 3.25 -29.23
N ILE A 25 27.23 2.50 -29.80
CA ILE A 25 28.15 1.61 -29.06
C ILE A 25 29.58 2.11 -29.21
N SER A 26 30.28 2.38 -28.11
CA SER A 26 31.71 2.69 -28.15
C SER A 26 32.51 1.46 -28.59
N TYR A 27 33.39 1.62 -29.58
CA TYR A 27 34.23 0.54 -30.10
C TYR A 27 35.67 1.01 -30.28
N GLN A 28 36.61 0.15 -29.88
CA GLN A 28 38.04 0.40 -30.00
C GLN A 28 38.74 -0.82 -30.57
N ALA A 29 39.69 -0.60 -31.47
CA ALA A 29 40.49 -1.65 -32.07
C ALA A 29 41.92 -1.17 -32.32
N VAL A 30 42.88 -2.09 -32.25
CA VAL A 30 44.26 -1.84 -32.66
C VAL A 30 44.45 -2.41 -34.05
N ILE A 31 44.91 -1.57 -34.98
CA ILE A 31 45.01 -1.90 -36.40
C ILE A 31 46.43 -2.28 -36.76
N ARG A 32 46.58 -3.45 -37.37
CA ARG A 32 47.86 -3.98 -37.86
C ARG A 32 47.75 -4.33 -39.33
N ASN A 33 48.79 -4.05 -40.11
CA ASN A 33 48.84 -4.39 -41.53
C ASN A 33 49.18 -5.89 -41.75
N SER A 34 49.29 -6.33 -43.01
CA SER A 34 49.63 -7.72 -43.38
C SER A 34 51.01 -8.18 -42.89
N ASN A 35 51.92 -7.25 -42.60
CA ASN A 35 53.24 -7.53 -42.04
C ASN A 35 53.22 -7.55 -40.50
N ASN A 36 52.04 -7.42 -39.89
CA ASN A 36 51.81 -7.32 -38.45
C ASN A 36 52.33 -6.02 -37.79
N ASP A 37 52.71 -5.03 -38.60
CA ASP A 37 53.12 -3.71 -38.12
C ASP A 37 51.89 -2.87 -37.74
N LEU A 38 52.03 -2.00 -36.74
CA LEU A 38 50.98 -1.06 -36.35
C LEU A 38 50.73 -0.02 -37.45
N VAL A 39 49.47 0.18 -37.82
CA VAL A 39 49.05 1.31 -38.64
C VAL A 39 48.86 2.50 -37.69
N THR A 40 49.76 3.48 -37.72
CA THR A 40 49.80 4.57 -36.73
C THR A 40 49.57 5.93 -37.36
N ASN A 41 48.85 6.82 -36.67
CA ASN A 41 48.59 8.21 -37.10
C ASN A 41 48.08 8.32 -38.55
N HIS A 42 47.23 7.38 -38.97
CA HIS A 42 46.74 7.26 -40.33
C HIS A 42 45.22 7.14 -40.37
N ALA A 43 44.60 7.78 -41.37
CA ALA A 43 43.18 7.62 -41.66
C ALA A 43 42.93 6.27 -42.33
N ILE A 44 42.03 5.48 -41.78
CA ILE A 44 41.73 4.13 -42.27
C ILE A 44 40.28 4.05 -42.75
N GLY A 45 40.04 3.26 -43.80
CA GLY A 45 38.69 2.94 -44.22
C GLY A 45 38.15 1.91 -43.25
N MET A 46 36.96 2.14 -42.68
CA MET A 46 36.34 1.17 -41.78
C MET A 46 34.87 0.97 -42.11
N LYS A 47 34.46 -0.30 -42.12
CA LYS A 47 33.09 -0.74 -42.28
C LYS A 47 32.74 -1.64 -41.10
N ILE A 48 31.58 -1.39 -40.51
CA ILE A 48 31.06 -2.16 -39.38
C ILE A 48 29.75 -2.81 -39.82
N GLY A 49 29.61 -4.10 -39.54
CA GLY A 49 28.38 -4.86 -39.72
C GLY A 49 27.92 -5.47 -38.40
N ILE A 50 26.62 -5.43 -38.13
CA ILE A 50 25.99 -6.16 -37.03
C ILE A 50 25.26 -7.35 -37.64
N LEU A 51 25.69 -8.56 -37.28
CA LEU A 51 25.11 -9.81 -37.78
C LEU A 51 24.27 -10.48 -36.68
N GLN A 52 23.18 -11.11 -37.07
CA GLN A 52 22.29 -11.83 -36.16
C GLN A 52 22.50 -13.34 -36.30
N ASP A 53 22.30 -14.09 -35.21
CA ASP A 53 22.32 -15.55 -35.08
C ASP A 53 23.68 -16.24 -35.28
N SER A 54 24.52 -15.75 -36.20
CA SER A 54 25.80 -16.38 -36.56
C SER A 54 26.86 -15.37 -37.02
N VAL A 55 28.13 -15.71 -36.81
CA VAL A 55 29.31 -15.00 -37.33
C VAL A 55 29.36 -14.90 -38.86
N THR A 56 28.60 -15.74 -39.55
CA THR A 56 28.45 -15.75 -41.03
C THR A 56 27.05 -15.32 -41.49
N GLY A 57 26.20 -14.88 -40.56
CA GLY A 57 24.85 -14.42 -40.87
C GLY A 57 24.82 -13.19 -41.77
N ASN A 58 23.64 -12.86 -42.28
CA ASN A 58 23.46 -11.60 -42.98
C ASN A 58 23.47 -10.43 -41.98
N PRO A 59 24.07 -9.29 -42.32
CA PRO A 59 24.07 -8.15 -41.44
C PRO A 59 22.66 -7.53 -41.38
N VAL A 60 22.16 -7.31 -40.17
CA VAL A 60 20.93 -6.55 -39.92
C VAL A 60 21.18 -5.03 -39.98
N PHE A 61 22.44 -4.62 -39.83
CA PHE A 61 22.89 -3.25 -39.97
C PHE A 61 24.33 -3.23 -40.50
N GLU A 62 24.63 -2.31 -41.41
CA GLU A 62 26.00 -2.02 -41.87
C GLU A 62 26.21 -0.52 -42.00
N GLU A 63 27.40 -0.04 -41.66
CA GLU A 63 27.79 1.36 -41.81
C GLU A 63 29.25 1.52 -42.23
N ILE A 64 29.54 2.67 -42.83
CA ILE A 64 30.89 3.15 -43.14
C ILE A 64 31.09 4.52 -42.52
N TYR A 65 32.35 4.92 -42.31
CA TYR A 65 32.65 6.22 -41.72
C TYR A 65 33.07 7.24 -42.78
N ASN A 66 32.51 8.45 -42.69
CA ASN A 66 32.91 9.60 -43.49
C ASN A 66 32.78 10.87 -42.63
N PRO A 67 33.89 11.52 -42.22
CA PRO A 67 35.28 11.23 -42.58
C PRO A 67 35.80 9.89 -42.01
N ASN A 68 36.86 9.37 -42.63
CA ASN A 68 37.54 8.16 -42.16
C ASN A 68 38.13 8.38 -40.75
N PRO A 69 38.03 7.38 -39.86
CA PRO A 69 38.62 7.45 -38.53
C PRO A 69 40.14 7.29 -38.59
N GLU A 70 40.83 7.96 -37.67
CA GLU A 70 42.28 7.95 -37.58
C GLU A 70 42.79 7.08 -36.43
N THR A 71 43.80 6.26 -36.70
CA THR A 71 44.55 5.54 -35.66
C THR A 71 45.50 6.49 -34.93
N ASN A 72 45.76 6.29 -33.64
CA ASN A 72 46.79 7.04 -32.90
C ASN A 72 48.20 6.44 -33.04
N ALA A 73 49.18 6.97 -32.29
CA ALA A 73 50.57 6.49 -32.29
C ALA A 73 50.76 5.02 -31.85
N ASN A 74 49.77 4.44 -31.17
CA ASN A 74 49.75 3.03 -30.77
C ASN A 74 48.94 2.15 -31.73
N GLY A 75 48.48 2.72 -32.85
CA GLY A 75 47.61 2.07 -33.83
C GLY A 75 46.18 1.83 -33.34
N LEU A 76 45.78 2.47 -32.24
CA LEU A 76 44.42 2.38 -31.71
C LEU A 76 43.50 3.34 -32.46
N VAL A 77 42.38 2.82 -32.94
CA VAL A 77 41.25 3.60 -33.43
C VAL A 77 40.11 3.57 -32.41
N SER A 78 39.40 4.69 -32.25
CA SER A 78 38.22 4.81 -31.38
C SER A 78 37.06 5.38 -32.16
N ILE A 79 35.96 4.63 -32.22
CA ILE A 79 34.74 5.00 -32.94
C ILE A 79 33.50 4.75 -32.09
N LYS A 80 32.38 5.26 -32.57
CA LYS A 80 31.05 4.94 -32.07
C LYS A 80 30.30 4.24 -33.21
N ILE A 81 29.89 3.01 -32.99
CA ILE A 81 29.02 2.28 -33.91
C ILE A 81 27.64 2.94 -33.84
N GLY A 82 27.04 3.26 -34.99
CA GLY A 82 25.83 4.05 -35.16
C GLY A 82 26.06 5.53 -35.50
N ASP A 83 27.32 6.00 -35.51
CA ASP A 83 27.69 7.35 -35.97
C ASP A 83 28.11 7.39 -37.44
N GLY A 84 28.23 6.24 -38.10
CA GLY A 84 28.59 6.14 -39.50
C GLY A 84 27.45 6.48 -40.45
N VAL A 85 27.76 6.43 -41.74
CA VAL A 85 26.78 6.42 -42.82
C VAL A 85 26.26 5.00 -42.98
N ALA A 86 25.01 4.78 -42.61
CA ALA A 86 24.34 3.48 -42.78
C ALA A 86 24.26 3.10 -44.26
N LEU A 87 24.68 1.87 -44.57
CA LEU A 87 24.53 1.21 -45.87
C LEU A 87 23.31 0.29 -45.89
N THR A 88 23.07 -0.39 -44.76
CA THR A 88 21.99 -1.36 -44.59
C THR A 88 21.34 -1.16 -43.22
N GLY A 89 20.01 -1.24 -43.16
CA GLY A 89 19.25 -1.20 -41.91
C GLY A 89 19.24 0.16 -41.22
N ASN A 90 18.64 0.20 -40.03
CA ASN A 90 18.63 1.36 -39.15
C ASN A 90 19.02 0.89 -37.74
N PHE A 91 20.09 1.47 -37.19
CA PHE A 91 20.65 1.09 -35.88
C PHE A 91 19.60 1.18 -34.76
N ALA A 92 18.76 2.21 -34.76
CA ALA A 92 17.69 2.44 -33.79
C ALA A 92 16.61 1.34 -33.81
N SER A 93 16.45 0.66 -34.95
CA SER A 93 15.41 -0.35 -35.15
C SER A 93 15.88 -1.78 -34.87
N ILE A 94 17.14 -1.98 -34.49
CA ILE A 94 17.67 -3.31 -34.18
C ILE A 94 16.97 -3.83 -32.93
N ASN A 95 16.30 -4.98 -33.05
CA ASN A 95 15.68 -5.63 -31.90
C ASN A 95 16.71 -6.42 -31.08
N TRP A 96 17.43 -5.73 -30.21
CA TRP A 96 18.49 -6.30 -29.37
C TRP A 96 18.07 -7.49 -28.48
N SER A 97 16.76 -7.72 -28.28
CA SER A 97 16.25 -8.90 -27.56
C SER A 97 16.35 -10.20 -28.35
N ASN A 98 16.40 -10.13 -29.68
CA ASN A 98 16.49 -11.30 -30.56
C ASN A 98 17.94 -11.77 -30.79
N GLY A 99 18.84 -11.51 -29.83
CA GLY A 99 20.22 -11.96 -29.91
C GLY A 99 20.34 -13.49 -30.03
N PRO A 100 21.53 -14.00 -30.38
CA PRO A 100 22.82 -13.33 -30.29
C PRO A 100 23.15 -12.42 -31.48
N TYR A 101 23.94 -11.37 -31.22
CA TYR A 101 24.47 -10.45 -32.22
C TYR A 101 26.01 -10.51 -32.28
N PHE A 102 26.56 -10.21 -33.44
CA PHE A 102 27.99 -10.19 -33.71
C PHE A 102 28.38 -8.86 -34.38
N ILE A 103 29.58 -8.37 -34.11
CA ILE A 103 30.18 -7.23 -34.80
C ILE A 103 31.21 -7.78 -35.78
N ARG A 104 30.99 -7.55 -37.07
CA ARG A 104 31.98 -7.71 -38.13
C ARG A 104 32.66 -6.37 -38.38
N THR A 105 33.96 -6.34 -38.22
CA THR A 105 34.80 -5.17 -38.50
C THR A 105 35.62 -5.45 -39.74
N GLU A 106 35.59 -4.52 -40.69
CA GLU A 106 36.30 -4.59 -41.96
C GLU A 106 37.12 -3.30 -42.13
N VAL A 107 38.42 -3.43 -42.42
CA VAL A 107 39.36 -2.30 -42.43
C VAL A 107 40.20 -2.29 -43.70
N ASP A 108 40.31 -1.11 -44.30
CA ASP A 108 41.29 -0.74 -45.33
C ASP A 108 42.36 0.15 -44.67
N PRO A 109 43.58 -0.37 -44.44
CA PRO A 109 44.69 0.37 -43.84
C PRO A 109 45.10 1.63 -44.61
N THR A 110 44.72 1.77 -45.88
CA THR A 110 45.11 2.89 -46.75
C THR A 110 44.06 4.00 -46.82
N GLY A 111 42.94 3.85 -46.10
CA GLY A 111 41.84 4.83 -46.14
C GLY A 111 40.84 4.62 -47.29
N GLY A 112 41.02 3.58 -48.11
CA GLY A 112 40.14 3.28 -49.23
C GLY A 112 38.89 2.47 -48.83
N THR A 113 38.29 1.83 -49.83
CA THR A 113 37.13 0.93 -49.67
C THR A 113 37.49 -0.54 -49.94
N ASN A 114 38.78 -0.86 -50.05
CA ASN A 114 39.26 -2.23 -50.25
C ASN A 114 39.60 -2.85 -48.89
N TYR A 115 38.57 -3.32 -48.19
CA TYR A 115 38.70 -3.87 -46.85
C TYR A 115 39.43 -5.22 -46.88
N THR A 116 40.71 -5.22 -46.50
CA THR A 116 41.59 -6.40 -46.54
C THR A 116 41.71 -7.09 -45.18
N ILE A 117 41.42 -6.39 -44.10
CA ILE A 117 41.42 -6.92 -42.74
C ILE A 117 39.96 -7.11 -42.32
N SER A 118 39.59 -8.31 -41.87
CA SER A 118 38.27 -8.57 -41.32
C SER A 118 38.34 -9.40 -40.03
N GLY A 119 37.48 -9.07 -39.08
CA GLY A 119 37.30 -9.82 -37.84
C GLY A 119 35.84 -9.80 -37.41
N THR A 120 35.37 -10.88 -36.80
CA THR A 120 34.01 -10.95 -36.24
C THR A 120 34.07 -11.35 -34.78
N THR A 121 33.40 -10.58 -33.91
CA THR A 121 33.32 -10.84 -32.47
C THR A 121 31.87 -10.84 -32.00
N GLN A 122 31.53 -11.68 -31.02
CA GLN A 122 30.18 -11.66 -30.45
C GLN A 122 29.98 -10.42 -29.58
N LEU A 123 28.82 -9.77 -29.71
CA LEU A 123 28.40 -8.70 -28.82
C LEU A 123 27.84 -9.34 -27.54
N LEU A 124 28.54 -9.15 -26.43
CA LEU A 124 28.14 -9.66 -25.11
C LEU A 124 27.46 -8.56 -24.29
N SER A 125 26.44 -8.93 -23.52
CA SER A 125 25.77 -8.01 -22.59
C SER A 125 26.73 -7.52 -21.49
N VAL A 126 26.71 -6.22 -21.20
CA VAL A 126 27.37 -5.65 -20.03
C VAL A 126 26.47 -5.75 -18.78
N PRO A 127 27.02 -5.78 -17.54
CA PRO A 127 26.21 -5.99 -16.33
C PRO A 127 25.00 -5.06 -16.18
N TYR A 128 25.15 -3.78 -16.54
CA TYR A 128 24.05 -2.80 -16.51
C TYR A 128 22.96 -3.09 -17.56
N ALA A 129 23.35 -3.51 -18.77
CA ALA A 129 22.41 -3.89 -19.83
C ALA A 129 21.70 -5.20 -19.52
N TYR A 130 22.38 -6.15 -18.86
CA TYR A 130 21.77 -7.39 -18.38
C TYR A 130 20.73 -7.12 -17.28
N TYR A 131 21.06 -6.28 -16.30
CA TYR A 131 20.11 -5.88 -15.26
C TYR A 131 18.92 -5.08 -15.82
N ALA A 132 19.14 -4.23 -16.82
CA ALA A 132 18.08 -3.51 -17.53
C ALA A 132 17.17 -4.44 -18.34
N ASN A 133 17.69 -5.53 -18.92
CA ASN A 133 16.86 -6.57 -19.56
C ASN A 133 15.93 -7.25 -18.55
N THR A 134 16.42 -7.60 -17.36
CA THR A 134 15.58 -8.15 -16.28
C THR A 134 14.52 -7.14 -15.79
N ALA A 135 14.84 -5.84 -15.79
CA ALA A 135 13.86 -4.80 -15.47
C ALA A 135 12.85 -4.56 -16.61
N GLY A 136 13.24 -4.77 -17.87
CA GLY A 136 12.36 -4.70 -19.05
C GLY A 136 11.46 -5.94 -19.22
N GLU A 137 11.80 -7.07 -18.61
CA GLU A 137 10.91 -8.23 -18.49
C GLU A 137 9.73 -7.97 -17.55
N LEU A 138 9.73 -6.87 -16.79
CA LEU A 138 8.51 -6.28 -16.21
C LEU A 138 7.66 -5.56 -17.28
N THR A 139 7.63 -6.09 -18.50
CA THR A 139 6.71 -5.65 -19.55
C THR A 139 5.39 -6.36 -19.36
N ASN A 140 4.45 -5.67 -18.71
CA ASN A 140 2.99 -5.79 -18.88
C ASN A 140 2.34 -7.20 -18.82
N SER A 141 3.05 -8.31 -18.70
CA SER A 141 2.50 -9.67 -18.77
C SER A 141 1.83 -10.07 -17.46
N ALA A 142 2.31 -9.51 -16.34
CA ALA A 142 1.60 -9.57 -15.08
C ALA A 142 0.34 -8.68 -15.07
N VAL A 143 0.25 -7.66 -15.95
CA VAL A 143 -0.85 -6.68 -15.96
C VAL A 143 -1.90 -7.02 -17.03
N ASN A 144 -1.49 -7.51 -18.20
CA ASN A 144 -2.37 -7.86 -19.32
C ASN A 144 -3.18 -9.14 -19.08
N ASN A 145 -2.73 -9.99 -18.14
CA ASN A 145 -3.46 -11.18 -17.71
C ASN A 145 -4.36 -10.90 -16.50
N ILE A 146 -4.40 -9.65 -16.00
CA ILE A 146 -5.39 -9.26 -15.01
C ILE A 146 -6.73 -9.14 -15.72
N THR A 147 -7.57 -10.15 -15.54
CA THR A 147 -8.93 -10.15 -16.05
C THR A 147 -9.86 -9.39 -15.11
N ASN A 148 -11.06 -9.06 -15.58
CA ASN A 148 -12.13 -8.57 -14.68
C ASN A 148 -12.44 -9.59 -13.56
N ALA A 149 -12.18 -10.88 -13.76
CA ALA A 149 -12.32 -11.89 -12.72
C ALA A 149 -11.23 -11.75 -11.64
N ASP A 150 -9.99 -11.45 -12.01
CA ASP A 150 -8.91 -11.18 -11.05
C ASP A 150 -9.17 -9.90 -10.26
N ILE A 151 -9.62 -8.84 -10.93
CA ILE A 151 -10.03 -7.58 -10.28
C ILE A 151 -11.20 -7.81 -9.32
N ASN A 152 -12.20 -8.59 -9.74
CA ASN A 152 -13.31 -8.95 -8.86
C ASN A 152 -12.84 -9.80 -7.69
N ASN A 153 -11.93 -10.74 -7.90
CA ASN A 153 -11.37 -11.55 -6.82
C ASN A 153 -10.58 -10.70 -5.83
N TRP A 154 -9.81 -9.70 -6.27
CA TRP A 154 -9.11 -8.77 -5.38
C TRP A 154 -10.05 -7.80 -4.65
N ASN A 155 -11.02 -7.21 -5.36
CA ASN A 155 -12.01 -6.34 -4.75
C ASN A 155 -12.91 -7.09 -3.76
N ASN A 156 -13.12 -8.38 -3.98
CA ASN A 156 -13.86 -9.28 -3.10
C ASN A 156 -12.93 -10.06 -2.17
N LYS A 157 -11.61 -9.80 -2.19
CA LYS A 157 -10.65 -10.34 -1.23
C LYS A 157 -10.79 -9.57 0.08
N LEU A 158 -11.98 -9.68 0.67
CA LEU A 158 -12.15 -9.56 2.10
C LEU A 158 -11.68 -10.91 2.63
N ASP A 159 -10.36 -11.12 2.74
CA ASP A 159 -9.87 -12.27 3.49
C ASP A 159 -10.43 -12.08 4.92
N PRO A 160 -11.38 -12.91 5.37
CA PRO A 160 -11.96 -12.76 6.71
C PRO A 160 -10.92 -13.00 7.80
N GLU A 161 -9.73 -13.48 7.43
CA GLU A 161 -8.57 -13.73 8.27
C GLU A 161 -7.63 -12.51 8.40
N ASP A 162 -7.67 -11.53 7.47
CA ASP A 162 -6.80 -10.34 7.49
C ASP A 162 -7.49 -9.09 8.05
N ILE A 163 -8.82 -9.12 8.24
CA ILE A 163 -9.40 -8.43 9.39
C ILE A 163 -9.05 -9.32 10.56
N ASP A 164 -7.94 -9.00 11.23
CA ASP A 164 -7.72 -9.42 12.61
C ASP A 164 -9.07 -9.30 13.29
N VAL A 165 -9.67 -10.43 13.69
CA VAL A 165 -11.04 -10.48 14.23
C VAL A 165 -11.00 -9.61 15.47
N VAL A 166 -11.28 -8.32 15.28
CA VAL A 166 -11.38 -7.36 16.37
C VAL A 166 -12.43 -7.99 17.25
N PRO A 167 -12.12 -8.32 18.51
CA PRO A 167 -13.05 -9.09 19.31
C PRO A 167 -14.39 -8.39 19.28
N SER A 168 -15.44 -9.11 18.84
CA SER A 168 -16.76 -8.53 18.55
C SER A 168 -17.17 -7.69 19.74
N GLY A 169 -17.14 -6.38 19.54
CA GLY A 169 -17.18 -5.42 20.62
C GLY A 169 -18.20 -4.35 20.34
N PHE A 170 -18.68 -3.73 21.40
CA PHE A 170 -19.58 -2.60 21.31
C PHE A 170 -19.11 -1.49 22.24
N ASN A 171 -19.42 -0.27 21.84
CA ASN A 171 -19.38 0.91 22.67
C ASN A 171 -20.61 1.73 22.34
N VAL A 172 -21.55 1.75 23.27
CA VAL A 172 -22.78 2.52 23.18
C VAL A 172 -22.61 3.73 24.07
N ILE A 173 -22.72 4.90 23.45
CA ILE A 173 -22.65 6.20 24.10
C ILE A 173 -23.99 6.86 23.87
N GLY A 174 -24.73 7.10 24.94
CA GLY A 174 -26.05 7.66 24.79
C GLY A 174 -26.79 7.85 26.09
N GLY A 175 -28.10 7.64 25.99
CA GLY A 175 -29.08 7.74 27.06
C GLY A 175 -29.85 9.04 27.08
N THR A 176 -31.11 8.91 27.46
CA THR A 176 -32.01 10.00 27.80
C THR A 176 -31.91 10.29 29.29
N PHE A 177 -32.47 11.42 29.71
CA PHE A 177 -32.70 11.68 31.13
C PHE A 177 -33.72 10.65 31.66
N GLN A 178 -33.26 9.74 32.51
CA GLN A 178 -34.09 8.67 33.05
C GLN A 178 -34.27 8.82 34.56
N THR A 179 -35.51 8.81 35.03
CA THR A 179 -35.80 8.76 36.47
C THR A 179 -35.59 7.35 37.00
N LEU A 180 -34.82 7.24 38.07
CA LEU A 180 -34.56 6.00 38.81
C LEU A 180 -35.35 6.04 40.13
N PRO A 181 -36.47 5.30 40.24
CA PRO A 181 -37.26 5.26 41.47
C PRO A 181 -36.52 4.55 42.60
N ILE A 182 -36.80 4.96 43.84
CA ILE A 182 -36.24 4.34 45.05
C ILE A 182 -36.58 2.85 45.12
N ASP A 183 -35.62 2.05 45.58
CA ASP A 183 -35.69 0.60 45.79
C ASP A 183 -36.25 -0.16 44.57
N THR A 184 -36.05 0.41 43.38
CA THR A 184 -36.57 -0.10 42.13
C THR A 184 -35.43 -0.32 41.15
N LYS A 185 -35.31 -1.56 40.71
CA LYS A 185 -34.42 -1.98 39.64
C LYS A 185 -34.88 -1.38 38.32
N THR A 186 -34.04 -0.53 37.75
CA THR A 186 -34.35 0.16 36.49
C THR A 186 -33.26 -0.13 35.46
N LYS A 187 -33.64 -0.64 34.28
CA LYS A 187 -32.71 -0.85 33.16
C LYS A 187 -32.28 0.51 32.64
N ILE A 188 -31.00 0.68 32.37
CA ILE A 188 -30.48 1.93 31.81
C ILE A 188 -30.84 1.99 30.33
N ASP A 189 -31.50 3.08 29.96
CA ASP A 189 -31.84 3.42 28.57
C ASP A 189 -30.65 4.11 27.91
N PHE A 190 -30.15 3.54 26.80
CA PHE A 190 -29.06 4.10 26.01
C PHE A 190 -29.55 4.81 24.74
N THR A 191 -30.85 4.81 24.45
CA THR A 191 -31.40 5.55 23.32
C THR A 191 -31.07 7.04 23.45
N THR A 192 -30.69 7.67 22.33
CA THR A 192 -30.37 9.10 22.28
C THR A 192 -31.44 9.87 21.53
N ASP A 193 -31.63 11.13 21.88
CA ASP A 193 -32.39 12.09 21.06
C ASP A 193 -31.69 12.42 19.73
N ASN A 194 -30.37 12.18 19.65
CA ASN A 194 -29.55 12.39 18.45
C ASN A 194 -28.55 11.25 18.30
N ASN A 195 -28.86 10.33 17.38
CA ASN A 195 -28.11 9.15 16.93
C ASN A 195 -26.58 9.23 17.18
N SER A 196 -26.14 8.99 18.41
CA SER A 196 -24.74 9.16 18.81
C SER A 196 -23.96 7.89 18.47
N GLY A 197 -22.74 8.07 17.95
CA GLY A 197 -21.93 7.00 17.38
C GLY A 197 -21.79 5.79 18.31
N CYS A 198 -22.49 4.71 17.97
CA CYS A 198 -22.25 3.40 18.54
C CYS A 198 -21.19 2.69 17.69
N PHE A 199 -20.18 2.16 18.34
CA PHE A 199 -19.43 1.04 17.78
C PHE A 199 -20.23 -0.20 18.15
N ASN A 200 -20.63 -1.02 17.18
CA ASN A 200 -21.45 -2.21 17.42
C ASN A 200 -21.06 -3.31 16.43
N ASP A 201 -19.82 -3.76 16.55
CA ASP A 201 -19.30 -4.79 15.65
C ASP A 201 -20.03 -6.12 15.86
N GLY A 202 -20.42 -6.75 14.75
CA GLY A 202 -21.33 -7.90 14.74
C GLY A 202 -22.78 -7.61 15.12
N ASN A 203 -23.18 -6.34 15.30
CA ASN A 203 -24.57 -5.94 15.66
C ASN A 203 -25.14 -6.67 16.89
N ASN A 204 -24.29 -7.01 17.85
CA ASN A 204 -24.67 -7.80 19.02
C ASN A 204 -25.27 -6.98 20.15
N PHE A 205 -25.17 -5.64 20.12
CA PHE A 205 -25.92 -4.75 20.99
C PHE A 205 -27.18 -4.22 20.30
N SER A 206 -28.34 -4.39 20.92
CA SER A 206 -29.62 -3.82 20.45
C SER A 206 -29.96 -2.56 21.24
N LEU A 207 -30.06 -1.42 20.54
CA LEU A 207 -30.55 -0.16 21.12
C LEU A 207 -32.06 -0.18 21.38
N ASP A 208 -32.82 -1.05 20.70
CA ASP A 208 -34.27 -1.16 20.92
C ASP A 208 -34.59 -1.79 22.29
N ASN A 209 -33.69 -2.64 22.79
CA ASN A 209 -33.88 -3.40 24.03
C ASN A 209 -32.85 -3.04 25.13
N ASP A 210 -31.86 -2.22 24.81
CA ASP A 210 -30.71 -1.87 25.65
C ASP A 210 -29.91 -3.09 26.14
N GLU A 211 -29.64 -4.02 25.21
CA GLU A 211 -29.16 -5.37 25.53
C GLU A 211 -28.03 -5.82 24.58
N TYR A 212 -26.97 -6.40 25.15
CA TYR A 212 -25.93 -7.12 24.42
C TYR A 212 -26.23 -8.62 24.39
N THR A 213 -26.20 -9.26 23.23
CA THR A 213 -26.33 -10.71 23.07
C THR A 213 -24.97 -11.32 22.74
N ALA A 214 -24.48 -12.26 23.55
CA ALA A 214 -23.21 -12.92 23.30
C ALA A 214 -23.27 -13.75 21.99
N PRO A 215 -22.44 -13.46 20.98
CA PRO A 215 -22.49 -14.16 19.70
C PRO A 215 -22.02 -15.61 19.79
N ASP A 216 -21.17 -15.93 20.76
CA ASP A 216 -20.59 -17.24 21.01
C ASP A 216 -20.24 -17.40 22.50
N ALA A 217 -19.76 -18.58 22.91
CA ALA A 217 -19.32 -18.80 24.28
C ALA A 217 -17.91 -18.21 24.50
N GLY A 218 -17.68 -17.61 25.68
CA GLY A 218 -16.37 -17.04 26.02
C GLY A 218 -16.38 -16.18 27.27
N VAL A 219 -15.26 -15.50 27.51
CA VAL A 219 -15.14 -14.50 28.57
C VAL A 219 -15.20 -13.12 27.96
N TYR A 220 -16.11 -12.28 28.44
CA TYR A 220 -16.36 -10.93 27.96
C TYR A 220 -16.00 -9.93 29.04
N PHE A 221 -15.35 -8.83 28.65
CA PHE A 221 -15.13 -7.69 29.53
C PHE A 221 -16.18 -6.63 29.26
N PHE A 222 -16.76 -6.06 30.31
CA PHE A 222 -17.69 -4.96 30.25
C PHE A 222 -17.19 -3.78 31.09
N GLU A 223 -17.34 -2.58 30.56
CA GLU A 223 -17.19 -1.32 31.28
C GLU A 223 -18.46 -0.48 31.09
N SER A 224 -18.93 0.13 32.16
CA SER A 224 -20.09 1.03 32.12
C SER A 224 -19.81 2.29 32.91
N PHE A 225 -20.35 3.39 32.42
CA PHE A 225 -20.20 4.73 32.98
C PHE A 225 -21.59 5.36 33.08
N LEU A 226 -21.99 5.70 34.30
CA LEU A 226 -23.28 6.30 34.60
C LEU A 226 -23.08 7.61 35.34
N ILE A 227 -23.72 8.68 34.88
CA ILE A 227 -23.77 9.95 35.59
C ILE A 227 -25.13 10.03 36.27
N ILE A 228 -25.13 10.21 37.59
CA ILE A 228 -26.36 10.28 38.39
C ILE A 228 -26.38 11.58 39.18
N ASP A 229 -27.54 12.21 39.20
CA ASP A 229 -27.84 13.26 40.16
C ASP A 229 -28.27 12.64 41.49
N THR A 230 -27.39 12.73 42.48
CA THR A 230 -27.57 12.10 43.80
C THR A 230 -27.96 13.11 44.88
N ARG A 231 -28.63 14.21 44.51
CA ARG A 231 -29.16 15.19 45.46
C ARG A 231 -30.26 14.56 46.33
N SER A 232 -29.88 13.97 47.46
CA SER A 232 -30.80 13.43 48.44
C SER A 232 -30.39 13.81 49.87
N ASP A 233 -31.40 14.14 50.69
CA ASP A 233 -31.29 14.27 52.13
C ASP A 233 -32.37 13.37 52.76
N PRO A 234 -32.02 12.29 53.49
CA PRO A 234 -30.67 11.84 53.85
C PRO A 234 -29.86 11.23 52.69
N PRO A 235 -28.53 11.04 52.84
CA PRO A 235 -27.71 10.30 51.88
C PRO A 235 -28.08 8.82 51.82
N GLY A 236 -27.71 8.18 50.72
CA GLY A 236 -27.81 6.73 50.59
C GLY A 236 -27.14 6.22 49.32
N ASN A 237 -27.46 4.99 48.93
CA ASN A 237 -26.65 4.24 47.98
C ASN A 237 -27.31 4.20 46.61
N VAL A 238 -26.48 4.05 45.57
CA VAL A 238 -26.94 3.59 44.26
C VAL A 238 -26.15 2.36 43.89
N TYR A 239 -26.87 1.29 43.59
CA TYR A 239 -26.31 0.03 43.12
C TYR A 239 -26.35 0.01 41.61
N VAL A 240 -25.23 -0.34 40.98
CA VAL A 240 -25.14 -0.52 39.53
C VAL A 240 -24.68 -1.96 39.27
N TYR A 241 -25.36 -2.64 38.36
CA TYR A 241 -25.13 -4.05 38.11
C TYR A 241 -25.39 -4.42 36.66
N LEU A 242 -24.76 -5.51 36.22
CA LEU A 242 -25.10 -6.18 34.98
C LEU A 242 -26.09 -7.30 35.28
N ASN A 243 -27.17 -7.32 34.52
CA ASN A 243 -28.13 -8.42 34.51
C ASN A 243 -27.75 -9.38 33.37
N VAL A 244 -27.75 -10.69 33.65
CA VAL A 244 -27.51 -11.74 32.65
C VAL A 244 -28.75 -12.63 32.58
N ASN A 245 -29.38 -12.72 31.41
CA ASN A 245 -30.58 -13.54 31.16
C ASN A 245 -31.74 -13.29 32.14
N GLY A 246 -31.97 -12.03 32.53
CA GLY A 246 -32.99 -11.66 33.50
C GLY A 246 -32.63 -11.97 34.96
N SER A 247 -31.57 -12.74 35.21
CA SER A 247 -31.07 -13.04 36.55
C SER A 247 -30.10 -11.94 37.02
N ASN A 248 -30.29 -11.49 38.26
CA ASN A 248 -29.49 -10.42 38.88
C ASN A 248 -28.08 -10.93 39.22
N SER A 249 -27.20 -10.98 38.22
CA SER A 249 -26.04 -11.85 38.32
C SER A 249 -24.79 -11.18 38.91
N VAL A 250 -24.53 -9.87 38.76
CA VAL A 250 -23.31 -9.27 39.37
C VAL A 250 -23.43 -7.76 39.65
N TYR A 251 -23.21 -7.31 40.90
CA TYR A 251 -23.28 -5.89 41.32
C TYR A 251 -21.96 -5.29 41.80
N GLN A 252 -21.78 -3.99 41.58
CA GLN A 252 -20.79 -3.17 42.28
C GLN A 252 -21.52 -2.05 43.04
N ARG A 253 -21.26 -1.94 44.35
CA ARG A 253 -21.89 -0.96 45.23
C ARG A 253 -21.13 0.37 45.17
N PHE A 254 -21.85 1.47 44.95
CA PHE A 254 -21.29 2.81 45.05
C PHE A 254 -21.97 3.61 46.17
N TYR A 255 -21.15 4.36 46.90
CA TYR A 255 -21.60 5.27 47.95
C TYR A 255 -21.68 6.68 47.37
N SER A 256 -22.81 7.37 47.58
CA SER A 256 -22.89 8.81 47.36
C SER A 256 -22.86 9.57 48.70
N PHE A 257 -22.18 10.71 48.73
CA PHE A 257 -22.06 11.59 49.89
C PHE A 257 -23.06 12.75 49.80
N VAL A 258 -23.44 13.29 50.97
CA VAL A 258 -24.21 14.53 51.08
C VAL A 258 -23.33 15.71 50.68
N ASP A 259 -23.25 16.01 49.38
CA ASP A 259 -23.00 17.38 48.95
C ASP A 259 -23.40 17.60 47.47
N GLY A 260 -24.72 17.59 47.23
CA GLY A 260 -25.35 18.44 46.20
C GLY A 260 -24.98 18.24 44.71
N GLY A 261 -24.17 17.26 44.36
CA GLY A 261 -23.50 17.19 43.06
C GLY A 261 -23.85 15.98 42.19
N ARG A 262 -23.40 16.06 40.93
CA ARG A 262 -23.43 14.94 39.98
C ARG A 262 -22.34 13.95 40.35
N THR A 263 -22.67 12.67 40.40
CA THR A 263 -21.73 11.60 40.71
C THR A 263 -21.55 10.70 39.49
N ILE A 264 -20.30 10.30 39.24
CA ILE A 264 -19.95 9.33 38.21
C ILE A 264 -19.80 7.96 38.86
N LEU A 265 -20.55 6.99 38.34
CA LEU A 265 -20.46 5.59 38.73
C LEU A 265 -19.82 4.81 37.58
N ARG A 266 -18.81 3.98 37.89
CA ARG A 266 -18.11 3.18 36.89
C ARG A 266 -18.08 1.72 37.30
N LEU A 267 -18.73 0.88 36.51
CA LEU A 267 -18.73 -0.58 36.66
C LEU A 267 -17.71 -1.17 35.67
N ASN A 268 -16.87 -2.11 36.11
CA ASN A 268 -16.05 -2.92 35.21
C ASN A 268 -15.98 -4.35 35.71
N MET A 269 -16.19 -5.32 34.82
CA MET A 269 -16.14 -6.74 35.18
C MET A 269 -15.96 -7.64 33.97
N SER A 270 -15.44 -8.84 34.23
CA SER A 270 -15.42 -9.92 33.25
C SER A 270 -16.49 -10.95 33.58
N LEU A 271 -17.26 -11.37 32.56
CA LEU A 271 -18.32 -12.35 32.67
C LEU A 271 -18.00 -13.52 31.73
N LYS A 272 -18.16 -14.75 32.22
CA LYS A 272 -18.24 -15.91 31.33
C LYS A 272 -19.67 -16.02 30.82
N LEU A 273 -19.84 -16.01 29.50
CA LEU A 273 -21.13 -16.08 28.82
C LEU A 273 -21.15 -17.28 27.87
N GLU A 274 -22.31 -17.88 27.72
CA GLU A 274 -22.61 -18.84 26.67
C GLU A 274 -23.23 -18.12 25.46
N GLN A 275 -23.23 -18.77 24.30
CA GLN A 275 -23.86 -18.22 23.10
C GLN A 275 -25.35 -17.90 23.36
N GLY A 276 -25.75 -16.68 23.02
CA GLY A 276 -27.12 -16.19 23.19
C GLY A 276 -27.42 -15.62 24.57
N ASP A 277 -26.48 -15.64 25.52
CA ASP A 277 -26.65 -14.95 26.80
C ASP A 277 -26.82 -13.45 26.57
N VAL A 278 -27.80 -12.86 27.26
CA VAL A 278 -28.17 -11.45 27.14
C VAL A 278 -27.70 -10.66 28.36
N VAL A 279 -26.99 -9.56 28.13
CA VAL A 279 -26.45 -8.67 29.16
C VAL A 279 -27.06 -7.27 29.04
N SER A 280 -27.53 -6.71 30.16
CA SER A 280 -28.03 -5.32 30.24
C SER A 280 -27.53 -4.62 31.50
N LEU A 281 -27.42 -3.29 31.45
CA LEU A 281 -27.03 -2.45 32.59
C LEU A 281 -28.25 -1.98 33.37
N TRP A 282 -28.16 -2.03 34.70
CA TRP A 282 -29.24 -1.63 35.59
C TRP A 282 -28.72 -0.79 36.75
N ALA A 283 -29.60 0.05 37.29
CA ALA A 283 -29.37 0.79 38.53
C ALA A 283 -30.53 0.62 39.52
N GLU A 284 -30.22 0.73 40.81
CA GLU A 284 -31.17 0.67 41.91
C GLU A 284 -30.73 1.66 43.01
N PRO A 285 -31.38 2.82 43.14
CA PRO A 285 -31.11 3.77 44.21
C PRO A 285 -31.87 3.38 45.49
N THR A 286 -31.25 3.52 46.66
CA THR A 286 -31.91 3.41 47.98
C THR A 286 -32.20 4.79 48.58
N ILE A 287 -32.32 5.80 47.73
CA ILE A 287 -32.58 7.19 48.05
C ILE A 287 -33.69 7.73 47.16
N ASN A 288 -34.30 8.83 47.60
CA ASN A 288 -35.35 9.52 46.84
C ASN A 288 -34.88 9.82 45.41
N THR A 289 -35.83 9.75 44.48
CA THR A 289 -35.67 9.74 43.01
C THR A 289 -34.39 10.42 42.52
N THR A 290 -33.42 9.60 42.16
CA THR A 290 -32.23 10.03 41.43
C THR A 290 -32.52 9.98 39.94
N ASN A 291 -31.82 10.79 39.15
CA ASN A 291 -31.94 10.71 37.69
C ASN A 291 -30.60 10.35 37.08
N THR A 292 -30.61 9.49 36.07
CA THR A 292 -29.47 9.39 35.15
C THR A 292 -29.39 10.67 34.35
N MET A 293 -28.19 11.00 33.89
CA MET A 293 -27.97 12.16 33.04
C MET A 293 -27.56 11.64 31.65
N GLY A 294 -28.38 11.94 30.65
CA GLY A 294 -28.16 11.58 29.24
C GLY A 294 -28.69 12.68 28.31
N GLY A 295 -27.96 12.97 27.23
CA GLY A 295 -28.26 14.04 26.29
C GLY A 295 -27.64 15.41 26.66
N ASN A 296 -27.34 16.22 25.64
CA ASN A 296 -26.53 17.46 25.63
C ASN A 296 -26.38 18.29 26.93
N ALA A 297 -25.17 18.87 27.12
CA ALA A 297 -24.67 19.70 28.22
C ALA A 297 -24.39 18.99 29.57
N TRP A 298 -24.89 17.76 29.78
CA TRP A 298 -24.85 17.10 31.09
C TRP A 298 -23.95 15.86 31.18
N GLY A 299 -23.44 15.38 30.03
CA GLY A 299 -22.64 14.16 29.89
C GLY A 299 -23.50 12.96 29.44
N ASN A 300 -22.86 11.89 28.96
CA ASN A 300 -23.55 10.72 28.39
C ASN A 300 -23.33 9.50 29.28
N VAL A 301 -24.32 8.61 29.36
CA VAL A 301 -24.13 7.27 29.91
C VAL A 301 -23.48 6.39 28.84
N ARG A 302 -22.68 5.42 29.27
CA ARG A 302 -21.94 4.55 28.37
C ARG A 302 -21.94 3.13 28.85
N MET A 303 -21.98 2.20 27.90
CA MET A 303 -21.68 0.80 28.13
C MET A 303 -20.87 0.30 26.95
N SER A 304 -19.79 -0.39 27.27
CA SER A 304 -18.94 -1.04 26.28
C SER A 304 -18.61 -2.45 26.74
N GLY A 305 -18.42 -3.34 25.78
CA GLY A 305 -17.91 -4.66 26.06
C GLY A 305 -17.32 -5.31 24.83
N PHE A 306 -16.46 -6.30 25.06
CA PHE A 306 -15.82 -7.07 24.00
C PHE A 306 -15.44 -8.46 24.54
N LYS A 307 -15.32 -9.43 23.63
CA LYS A 307 -14.82 -10.76 23.96
C LYS A 307 -13.32 -10.71 24.26
N VAL A 308 -12.88 -11.35 25.32
CA VAL A 308 -11.45 -11.41 25.71
C VAL A 308 -10.80 -12.69 25.17
N TYR A 309 -11.46 -13.84 25.32
CA TYR A 309 -11.07 -15.15 24.78
C TYR A 309 -12.25 -16.13 24.78
#